data_AF-A0A951A937-F1
#
_entry.id   AF-A0A951A937-F1
#
_cell.length_a   1.000
_cell.length_b   1.000
_cell.length_c   1.000
_cell.angle_alpha   90.00
_cell.angle_beta   90.00
_cell.angle_gamma   90.00
#
_symmetry.space_group_name_H-M   'P 1'
#
loop_
_entity.id
_entity.type
_entity.pdbx_description
1 polymer ?
#
loop_
_entity_poly.entity_id
_entity_poly.type
_entity_poly.pdbx_seq_one_letter_code
_entity_poly.pdbx_strand_id
1 'polypeptide(L)'
;LVIGGLGTAAFATMQTSLVLTEAPPAATSRVLGIVTMCIGTGPLGVLAIGLLADQIGAAAAILVMAGIGIAGLSWTWLRLARSPL
;
A
#
# COMPACT_ATOMS: atom_id res chain seq x y z
N LEU A 1 13.85 6.93 -9.97
CA LEU A 1 13.17 8.06 -9.30
C LEU A 1 11.85 8.44 -9.97
N VAL A 2 11.82 8.76 -11.27
CA VAL A 2 10.57 9.17 -11.97
C VAL A 2 9.45 8.14 -11.84
N ILE A 3 9.71 6.86 -12.17
CA ILE A 3 8.69 5.80 -12.13
C ILE A 3 8.18 5.57 -10.70
N GLY A 4 9.09 5.49 -9.72
CA GLY A 4 8.73 5.31 -8.31
C GLY A 4 7.92 6.49 -7.76
N GLY A 5 8.29 7.72 -8.12
CA GLY A 5 7.56 8.92 -7.71
C GLY A 5 6.15 8.99 -8.32
N LEU A 6 6.02 8.71 -9.62
CA LEU A 6 4.72 8.64 -10.29
C LEU A 6 3.83 7.56 -9.68
N GLY A 7 4.37 6.37 -9.43
CA GLY A 7 3.62 5.27 -8.79
C GLY A 7 3.10 5.66 -7.41
N THR A 8 3.95 6.24 -6.56
CA THR A 8 3.55 6.74 -5.23
C THR A 8 2.49 7.83 -5.31
N ALA A 9 2.65 8.80 -6.21
CA ALA A 9 1.70 9.89 -6.37
C ALA A 9 0.33 9.40 -6.86
N ALA A 10 0.31 8.52 -7.87
CA ALA A 10 -0.91 7.92 -8.37
C ALA A 10 -1.63 7.09 -7.29
N PHE A 11 -0.88 6.28 -6.54
CA PHE A 11 -1.42 5.48 -5.44
C PHE A 11 -2.01 6.35 -4.33
N ALA A 12 -1.27 7.34 -3.83
CA ALA A 12 -1.72 8.23 -2.77
C ALA A 12 -2.98 9.03 -3.15
N THR A 13 -3.05 9.46 -4.42
CA THR A 13 -4.22 10.21 -4.93
C THR A 13 -5.44 9.30 -5.06
N MET A 14 -5.29 8.10 -5.65
CA MET A 14 -6.39 7.16 -5.86
C MET A 14 -6.98 6.64 -4.55
N GLN A 15 -6.16 6.39 -3.53
CA GLN A 15 -6.65 5.93 -2.22
C GLN A 15 -7.70 6.87 -1.63
N THR A 16 -7.44 8.18 -1.64
CA THR A 16 -8.39 9.17 -1.11
C THR A 16 -9.59 9.32 -2.03
N SER A 17 -9.37 9.37 -3.35
CA SER A 17 -10.45 9.53 -4.33
C SER A 17 -11.46 8.40 -4.24
N LEU A 18 -11.02 7.14 -4.19
CA LEU A 18 -11.91 5.97 -4.10
C LEU A 18 -12.77 6.00 -2.84
N VAL A 19 -12.21 6.43 -1.70
CA VAL A 19 -13.00 6.51 -0.46
C VAL A 19 -14.07 7.59 -0.57
N LEU A 20 -13.76 8.72 -1.21
CA LEU A 20 -14.72 9.81 -1.38
C LEU A 20 -15.81 9.50 -2.40
N THR A 21 -15.53 8.71 -3.45
CA THR A 21 -16.50 8.39 -4.50
C THR A 21 -17.28 7.11 -4.24
N GLU A 22 -16.67 6.09 -3.64
CA GLU A 22 -17.27 4.74 -3.53
C GLU A 22 -17.79 4.43 -2.12
N ALA A 23 -17.30 5.10 -1.07
CA ALA A 23 -17.76 4.79 0.28
C ALA A 23 -19.17 5.39 0.52
N PRO A 24 -20.08 4.68 1.20
CA PRO A 24 -21.35 5.24 1.64
C PRO A 24 -21.13 6.52 2.47
N PRO A 25 -21.95 7.58 2.31
CA PRO A 25 -21.74 8.87 2.98
C PRO A 25 -21.61 8.77 4.51
N ALA A 26 -22.33 7.84 5.13
CA ALA A 26 -22.29 7.61 6.57
C ALA A 26 -20.97 6.95 7.07
N ALA A 27 -20.14 6.42 6.17
CA ALA A 27 -18.92 5.67 6.47
C ALA A 27 -17.64 6.33 5.95
N THR A 28 -17.70 7.28 5.03
CA THR A 28 -16.54 7.93 4.39
C THR A 28 -15.47 8.37 5.39
N SER A 29 -15.85 9.10 6.46
CA SER A 29 -14.92 9.56 7.50
C SER A 29 -14.25 8.40 8.25
N ARG A 30 -15.00 7.32 8.54
CA ARG A 30 -14.44 6.12 9.19
C ARG A 30 -13.44 5.42 8.29
N VAL A 31 -13.74 5.29 7.00
CA VAL A 31 -12.85 4.63 6.02
C VAL A 31 -11.56 5.45 5.84
N LEU A 32 -11.65 6.79 5.71
CA LEU A 32 -10.47 7.67 5.69
C LEU A 32 -9.63 7.54 6.97
N GLY A 33 -10.28 7.39 8.13
CA GLY A 33 -9.61 7.14 9.40
C GLY A 33 -8.82 5.82 9.39
N ILE A 34 -9.38 4.74 8.83
CA ILE A 34 -8.69 3.46 8.67
C ILE A 34 -7.48 3.60 7.73
N VAL A 35 -7.65 4.26 6.58
CA VAL A 35 -6.55 4.51 5.64
C VAL A 35 -5.41 5.27 6.33
N THR A 36 -5.74 6.31 7.10
CA THR A 36 -4.76 7.10 7.86
C THR A 36 -4.03 6.26 8.91
N MET A 37 -4.76 5.41 9.63
CA MET A 37 -4.18 4.47 10.59
C MET A 37 -3.21 3.49 9.90
N CYS A 38 -3.56 2.97 8.73
CA CYS A 38 -2.67 2.11 7.94
C CYS A 38 -1.42 2.86 7.48
N ILE A 39 -1.53 4.11 7.01
CA ILE A 39 -0.37 4.94 6.66
C ILE A 39 0.55 5.14 7.88
N GLY A 40 -0.04 5.32 9.06
CA GLY A 40 0.68 5.42 10.33
C GLY A 40 1.54 4.20 10.67
N THR A 41 1.32 3.04 10.04
CA THR A 41 2.18 1.85 10.20
C THR A 41 3.49 1.92 9.40
N GLY A 42 3.69 2.96 8.57
CA GLY A 42 4.90 3.17 7.76
C GLY A 42 6.24 2.95 8.49
N PRO A 43 6.42 3.41 9.75
CA PRO A 43 7.65 3.15 10.51
C PRO A 43 8.00 1.66 10.67
N LEU A 44 7.00 0.77 10.75
CA LEU A 44 7.24 -0.67 10.82
C LEU A 44 7.87 -1.20 9.53
N GLY A 45 7.44 -0.68 8.38
CA GLY A 45 8.06 -1.00 7.08
C GLY A 45 9.49 -0.50 6.97
N VAL A 46 9.78 0.68 7.53
CA VAL A 46 11.14 1.26 7.60
C VAL A 46 12.06 0.40 8.47
N LEU A 47 11.58 -0.05 9.64
CA LEU A 47 12.32 -0.98 10.49
C LEU A 47 12.56 -2.32 9.78
N ALA A 48 11.54 -2.87 9.14
CA ALA A 48 11.65 -4.15 8.42
C ALA A 48 12.69 -4.11 7.29
N ILE A 49 12.65 -3.08 6.43
CA ILE A 49 13.64 -2.96 5.35
C ILE A 49 15.05 -2.68 5.88
N GLY A 50 15.18 -1.95 7.00
CA GLY A 50 16.47 -1.74 7.66
C GLY A 50 17.10 -3.04 8.16
N LEU A 51 16.32 -3.87 8.86
CA LEU A 51 16.76 -5.19 9.34
C LEU A 51 17.09 -6.15 8.19
N LEU A 52 16.33 -6.10 7.09
CA LEU A 52 16.65 -6.88 5.90
C LEU A 52 17.93 -6.37 5.23
N ALA A 53 18.10 -5.05 5.11
CA ALA A 53 19.27 -4.46 4.48
C ALA A 53 20.56 -4.80 5.24
N ASP A 54 20.49 -4.89 6.58
CA ASP A 54 21.62 -5.30 7.41
C ASP A 54 22.04 -6.76 7.16
N GLN A 55 21.07 -7.66 6.93
CA GLN A 55 21.32 -9.09 6.76
C GLN A 55 21.69 -9.50 5.33
N ILE A 56 21.02 -8.94 4.33
CA ILE A 56 21.12 -9.39 2.92
C ILE A 56 21.55 -8.26 1.96
N GLY A 57 21.86 -7.07 2.49
CA GLY A 57 22.23 -5.90 1.71
C GLY A 57 21.03 -5.10 1.19
N ALA A 58 21.25 -3.81 0.94
CA ALA A 58 20.20 -2.86 0.58
C ALA A 58 19.44 -3.23 -0.70
N ALA A 59 20.14 -3.65 -1.75
CA ALA A 59 19.51 -3.98 -3.04
C ALA A 59 18.56 -5.18 -2.93
N ALA A 60 18.99 -6.25 -2.26
CA ALA A 60 18.16 -7.44 -2.06
C ALA A 60 16.97 -7.15 -1.14
N ALA A 61 17.17 -6.36 -0.08
CA ALA A 61 16.09 -5.93 0.81
C ALA A 61 14.99 -5.15 0.07
N ILE A 62 15.37 -4.21 -0.81
CA ILE A 62 14.42 -3.48 -1.66
C ILE A 62 13.64 -4.45 -2.55
N LEU A 63 14.30 -5.42 -3.17
CA LEU A 63 13.65 -6.41 -4.04
C LEU A 63 12.63 -7.27 -3.27
N VAL A 64 12.99 -7.73 -2.07
CA VAL A 64 12.09 -8.49 -1.19
C VAL A 64 10.88 -7.65 -0.81
N MET A 65 11.08 -6.40 -0.37
CA MET A 65 9.98 -5.50 0.01
C MET A 65 9.06 -5.19 -1.17
N ALA A 66 9.62 -4.95 -2.36
CA ALA A 66 8.84 -4.75 -3.58
C ALA A 66 8.03 -6.01 -3.94
N GLY A 67 8.64 -7.20 -3.82
CA GLY A 67 7.97 -8.48 -4.05
C GLY A 67 6.79 -8.70 -3.11
N ILE A 68 6.94 -8.40 -1.81
CA ILE A 68 5.85 -8.48 -0.82
C ILE A 68 4.70 -7.53 -1.21
N GLY A 69 5.02 -6.29 -1.60
CA GLY A 69 4.01 -5.31 -2.03
C GLY A 69 3.23 -5.78 -3.26
N ILE A 70 3.93 -6.27 -4.29
CA ILE A 70 3.30 -6.81 -5.51
C ILE A 70 2.45 -8.03 -5.20
N ALA A 71 2.92 -8.95 -4.35
CA ALA A 71 2.16 -10.12 -3.94
C ALA A 71 0.86 -9.73 -3.20
N GLY A 72 0.95 -8.75 -2.28
CA GLY A 72 -0.20 -8.19 -1.57
C GLY A 72 -1.24 -7.57 -2.51
N LEU A 73 -0.80 -6.73 -3.46
CA LEU A 73 -1.68 -6.11 -4.47
C LEU A 73 -2.29 -7.16 -5.41
N SER A 74 -1.50 -8.15 -5.82
CA SER A 74 -1.98 -9.23 -6.68
C SER A 74 -3.04 -10.07 -5.96
N TRP A 75 -2.84 -10.32 -4.67
CA TRP A 75 -3.80 -11.04 -3.84
C TRP A 75 -5.12 -10.28 -3.68
N THR A 76 -5.08 -8.97 -3.40
CA THR A 76 -6.31 -8.16 -3.29
C THR A 76 -7.04 -8.08 -4.62
N TRP A 77 -6.32 -7.91 -5.73
CA TRP A 77 -6.89 -7.91 -7.07
C TRP A 77 -7.55 -9.25 -7.41
N LEU A 78 -6.88 -10.37 -7.15
CA LEU A 78 -7.45 -11.71 -7.37
C LEU A 78 -8.69 -11.96 -6.50
N ARG A 79 -8.72 -11.44 -5.28
CA ARG A 79 -9.91 -11.55 -4.42
C ARG A 79 -11.07 -10.73 -4.96
N LEU A 80 -10.82 -9.50 -5.43
CA LEU A 80 -11.85 -8.65 -6.01
C LEU A 80 -12.37 -9.20 -7.36
N ALA A 81 -11.48 -9.77 -8.18
CA ALA A 81 -11.87 -10.43 -9.43
C ALA A 81 -12.74 -11.68 -9.22
N ARG A 82 -12.69 -12.28 -8.02
CA ARG A 82 -13.46 -13.48 -7.65
C ARG A 82 -14.72 -13.18 -6.86
N SER A 83 -14.93 -11.95 -6.38
CA SER A 83 -16.19 -11.58 -5.74
C SER A 83 -17.27 -11.37 -6.80
N PRO A 84 -18.43 -12.06 -6.73
CA PRO A 84 -19.57 -11.72 -7.54
C PRO A 84 -20.12 -10.39 -7.01
N LEU A 85 -19.95 -9.31 -7.77
CA LEU A 85 -20.62 -8.03 -7.54
C LEU A 85 -22.11 -8.18 -7.85
#